data_AF-A0A800II45-F1
#
_entry.id   AF-A0A800II45-F1
#
_cell.length_a   1.000
_cell.length_b   1.000
_cell.length_c   1.000
_cell.angle_alpha   90.00
_cell.angle_beta   90.00
_cell.angle_gamma   90.00
#
_symmetry.space_group_name_H-M   'P 1'
#
loop_
_entity.id
_entity.type
_entity.pdbx_description
1 polymer ?
#
loop_
_entity_poly.entity_id
_entity_poly.type
_entity_poly.pdbx_seq_one_letter_code
_entity_poly.pdbx_strand_id
1 'polypeptide(L)' 'IFVANNPQPLAAQFTIPEGTLADVSCRIRMGKTSAVTAVVTTNSGSFSASKEVKVTIGGCGG' A
#
# COMPACT_ATOMS: atom_id res chain seq x y z
N ILE A 1 2.32 2.99 0.99
CA ILE A 1 1.67 1.66 0.90
C ILE A 1 2.75 0.60 0.87
N PHE A 2 2.66 -0.37 1.78
CA PHE A 2 3.62 -1.45 1.93
C PHE A 2 2.98 -2.82 1.71
N VAL A 3 3.72 -3.73 1.08
CA VAL A 3 3.34 -5.13 0.87
C VAL A 3 4.46 -6.00 1.41
N ALA A 4 4.27 -6.56 2.61
CA ALA A 4 5.32 -7.25 3.37
C ALA A 4 6.03 -8.36 2.59
N ASN A 5 5.28 -9.09 1.75
CA ASN A 5 5.79 -10.25 1.04
C ASN A 5 6.29 -9.96 -0.39
N ASN A 6 6.28 -8.70 -0.85
CA ASN A 6 6.88 -8.38 -2.15
C ASN A 6 8.41 -8.28 -2.04
N PRO A 7 9.16 -8.57 -3.12
CA PRO A 7 10.62 -8.37 -3.14
C PRO A 7 11.04 -6.94 -2.77
N GLN A 8 10.24 -5.96 -3.20
CA GLN A 8 10.30 -4.58 -2.72
C GLN A 8 9.04 -4.28 -1.91
N PRO A 9 9.15 -4.09 -0.58
CA PRO A 9 7.98 -3.87 0.27
C PRO A 9 7.28 -2.54 0.02
N LEU A 10 7.99 -1.48 -0.36
CA LEU A 10 7.38 -0.19 -0.70
C LEU A 10 6.71 -0.27 -2.08
N ALA A 11 5.39 -0.34 -2.11
CA ALA A 11 4.63 -0.48 -3.35
C ALA A 11 4.22 0.87 -3.96
N ALA A 12 3.94 1.87 -3.11
CA ALA A 12 3.60 3.23 -3.55
C ALA A 12 3.82 4.25 -2.43
N GLN A 13 4.21 5.46 -2.81
CA GLN A 13 4.32 6.63 -1.93
C GLN A 13 3.62 7.81 -2.61
N PHE A 14 2.88 8.58 -1.82
CA PHE A 14 2.17 9.75 -2.30
C PHE A 14 2.45 10.91 -1.36
N THR A 15 2.73 12.07 -1.94
CA THR A 15 2.79 13.34 -1.22
C THR A 15 1.52 14.10 -1.55
N ILE A 16 0.69 14.37 -0.55
CA ILE A 16 -0.60 15.05 -0.69
C ILE A 16 -0.40 16.51 -0.27
N PRO A 17 -0.49 17.49 -1.18
CA PRO A 17 -0.35 18.90 -0.85
C PRO A 17 -1.48 19.39 0.06
N GLU A 18 -1.23 20.47 0.79
CA GLU A 18 -2.24 21.13 1.62
C GLU A 18 -3.45 21.57 0.78
N GLY A 19 -4.65 21.45 1.36
CA GLY A 19 -5.91 21.75 0.67
C GLY A 19 -6.38 20.66 -0.30
N THR A 20 -5.65 19.56 -0.46
CA THR A 20 -6.07 18.41 -1.28
C THR A 20 -6.82 17.38 -0.43
N LEU A 21 -7.93 16.86 -0.95
CA LEU A 21 -8.62 15.74 -0.31
C LEU A 21 -7.71 14.51 -0.31
N ALA A 22 -7.49 13.93 0.87
CA ALA A 22 -6.59 12.78 1.06
C ALA A 22 -7.24 11.44 0.64
N ASP A 23 -7.72 11.37 -0.60
CA ASP A 23 -8.28 10.16 -1.21
C ASP A 23 -7.39 9.72 -2.38
N VAL A 24 -6.83 8.51 -2.29
CA VAL A 24 -5.91 7.96 -3.29
C VAL A 24 -6.32 6.53 -3.63
N SER A 25 -6.60 6.31 -4.90
CA SER A 25 -6.83 4.98 -5.46
C SER A 25 -5.69 4.63 -6.41
N CYS A 26 -5.04 3.49 -6.20
CA CYS A 26 -3.99 3.00 -7.07
C CYS A 26 -4.06 1.47 -7.21
N ARG A 27 -3.45 0.94 -8.27
CA ARG A 27 -3.28 -0.49 -8.47
C ARG A 27 -1.82 -0.84 -8.21
N ILE A 28 -1.58 -1.83 -7.36
CA ILE A 28 -0.25 -2.33 -7.01
C ILE A 28 -0.11 -3.79 -7.45
N ARG A 29 1.09 -4.20 -7.84
CA ARG A 29 1.39 -5.61 -8.18
C ARG A 29 1.72 -6.38 -6.91
N MET A 30 1.12 -7.56 -6.73
CA MET A 30 1.35 -8.45 -5.60
C MET A 30 1.67 -9.85 -6.11
N GLY A 31 2.82 -10.40 -5.69
CA GLY A 31 3.27 -11.72 -6.14
C GLY A 31 2.63 -12.88 -5.38
N LYS A 32 2.28 -12.68 -4.11
CA LYS A 32 1.68 -13.68 -3.21
C LYS A 32 0.75 -13.01 -2.21
N THR A 33 -0.04 -13.83 -1.51
CA THR A 33 -0.84 -13.40 -0.37
C THR A 33 0.01 -12.62 0.63
N SER A 34 -0.46 -11.44 1.00
CA SER A 34 0.28 -10.54 1.88
C SER A 34 -0.66 -9.60 2.60
N ALA A 35 -0.25 -9.19 3.80
CA ALA A 35 -0.74 -7.97 4.39
C ALA A 35 -0.32 -6.77 3.53
N VAL A 36 -1.28 -5.90 3.23
CA VAL A 36 -1.09 -4.58 2.63
C VAL A 36 -1.31 -3.55 3.72
N THR A 37 -0.29 -2.73 3.99
CA THR A 37 -0.31 -1.74 5.06
C THR A 37 -0.21 -0.33 4.47
N ALA A 38 -1.20 0.51 4.76
CA ALA A 38 -1.14 1.94 4.52
C ALA A 38 -0.60 2.62 5.77
N VAL A 39 0.36 3.52 5.57
CA VAL A 39 0.89 4.40 6.62
C VAL A 39 0.73 5.82 6.12
N VAL A 40 0.17 6.68 6.98
CA VAL A 40 -0.03 8.09 6.73
C VAL A 40 0.68 8.85 7.83
N THR A 41 1.57 9.77 7.45
CA THR A 41 2.25 10.67 8.38
C THR A 41 1.63 12.05 8.25
N THR A 42 1.12 12.58 9.36
CA THR A 42 0.56 13.92 9.48
C THR A 42 1.31 14.68 10.58
N ASN A 43 0.99 15.97 10.76
CA ASN A 43 1.55 16.77 11.85
C ASN A 43 1.21 16.22 13.24
N SER A 44 0.13 15.45 13.38
CA SER A 44 -0.28 14.83 14.65
C SER A 44 0.35 13.44 14.89
N GLY A 45 1.16 12.94 13.95
CA GLY A 45 1.85 11.66 14.08
C GLY A 45 1.63 10.73 12.88
N SER A 46 2.03 9.47 13.06
CA SER A 46 1.86 8.43 12.05
C SER A 46 0.69 7.51 12.39
N PHE A 47 -0.17 7.28 11.42
CA PHE A 47 -1.32 6.38 11.51
C PHE A 47 -1.16 5.26 10.50
N SER A 48 -1.57 4.05 10.86
CA SER A 48 -1.48 2.91 9.95
C SER A 48 -2.75 2.08 9.96
N ALA A 49 -3.10 1.55 8.80
CA ALA A 49 -4.14 0.54 8.65
C ALA A 49 -3.58 -0.62 7.82
N SER A 50 -3.92 -1.85 8.20
CA SER A 50 -3.46 -3.05 7.51
C SER A 50 -4.65 -3.92 7.12
N LYS A 51 -4.57 -4.51 5.92
CA LYS A 51 -5.57 -5.46 5.43
C LYS A 51 -4.86 -6.63 4.76
N GLU A 52 -5.29 -7.84 5.08
CA GLU A 52 -4.80 -9.04 4.40
C GLU A 52 -5.47 -9.19 3.03
N VAL A 53 -4.65 -9.34 1.99
CA VAL A 53 -5.10 -9.53 0.61
C VAL A 53 -4.60 -10.88 0.11
N LYS A 54 -5.56 -11.75 -0.22
CA LYS A 54 -5.29 -13.10 -0.72
C LYS A 54 -5.11 -13.07 -2.23
N VAL A 55 -3.97 -13.58 -2.70
CA VAL A 55 -3.70 -13.76 -4.13
C VAL A 55 -4.02 -15.22 -4.47
N THR A 56 -4.98 -15.44 -5.37
CA THR A 56 -5.44 -16.78 -5.77
C THR A 56 -4.67 -17.32 -6.97
N ILE A 57 -4.32 -16.44 -7.91
CA ILE A 57 -3.47 -16.73 -9.07
C ILE A 57 -2.37 -15.66 -9.04
N GLY A 58 -1.12 -16.08 -8.83
CA GLY A 58 0.02 -15.19 -8.60
C GLY A 58 0.19 -14.17 -9.73
N GLY A 59 -0.11 -12.89 -9.47
CA GLY A 59 -0.07 -11.80 -10.46
C GLY A 59 1.35 -11.35 -10.87
N CYS A 60 2.35 -12.22 -10.69
CA CYS A 60 3.72 -12.03 -11.18
C CYS A 60 3.99 -12.84 -12.47
N GLY A 61 2.99 -13.56 -13.00
CA GLY A 61 3.11 -14.36 -14.21
C GLY A 61 2.48 -13.68 -15.42
N GLY A 62 3.31 -13.31 -16.39
CA GLY A 62 3.01 -13.74 -17.76
C GLY A 62 3.20 -15.25 -17.87
#